data_AF-A0ABD2PIS5-F1
#
_entry.id   AF-A0ABD2PIS5-F1
#
_cell.length_a   1.000
_cell.length_b   1.000
_cell.length_c   1.000
_cell.angle_alpha   90.00
_cell.angle_beta   90.00
_cell.angle_gamma   90.00
#
_symmetry.space_group_name_H-M   'P 1'
#
loop_
_entity.id
_entity.type
_entity.pdbx_description
1 polymer ?
#
loop_
_entity_poly.entity_id
_entity_poly.type
_entity_poly.pdbx_seq_one_letter_code
_entity_poly.pdbx_strand_id
1 'polypeptide(L)'
;MFGSLVESEKSKCCKYWPEKEEGIMSFELTPLSKLEVAANEVEEKGSYVVRRFRLVHRVDRTSSEREVEQFHFKNWPDHKCPDLDEFAEFLSAMQQSSQKKNTPVIVHCSAGVGRTGTLIVADSITRNITRQSLLDPIGAILYMRQFRQNQVQNKIQLKFLYDFLSNFITKERRAD
;
A
#
# COMPACT_ATOMS: atom_id res chain seq x y z
N MET A 1 0.83 2.49 2.53
CA MET A 1 2.05 2.52 3.37
C MET A 1 2.20 1.17 4.07
N PHE A 2 3.40 0.60 4.09
CA PHE A 2 3.69 -0.67 4.77
C PHE A 2 4.82 -0.55 5.77
N GLY A 3 4.55 -0.93 7.01
CA GLY A 3 5.50 -0.90 8.11
C GLY A 3 5.33 0.28 9.06
N SER A 4 6.09 0.25 10.14
CA SER A 4 6.11 1.30 11.15
C SER A 4 7.04 2.45 10.72
N LEU A 5 6.81 3.65 11.27
CA LEU A 5 7.70 4.80 11.08
C LEU A 5 9.09 4.53 11.68
N VAL A 6 9.13 3.78 12.78
CA VAL A 6 10.33 3.33 13.47
C VAL A 6 10.24 1.82 13.69
N GLU A 7 11.32 1.10 13.39
CA GLU A 7 11.45 -0.34 13.64
C GLU A 7 12.85 -0.61 14.19
N SER A 8 12.93 -1.37 15.30
CA SER A 8 14.19 -1.65 16.00
C SER A 8 15.01 -0.37 16.26
N GLU A 9 14.34 0.66 16.77
CA GLU A 9 14.90 1.99 17.07
C GLU A 9 15.45 2.77 15.85
N LYS A 10 15.30 2.23 14.64
CA LYS A 10 15.73 2.89 13.40
C LYS A 10 14.54 3.53 12.72
N SER A 11 14.70 4.79 12.33
CA SER A 11 13.73 5.47 11.47
C SER A 11 13.66 4.78 10.11
N LYS A 12 12.45 4.38 9.70
CA LYS A 12 12.16 3.70 8.44
C LYS A 12 11.41 4.60 7.46
N CYS A 13 10.61 5.53 7.98
CA CYS A 13 9.80 6.47 7.21
C CYS A 13 9.50 7.70 8.08
N CYS A 14 9.52 8.89 7.49
CA CYS A 14 9.03 10.10 8.14
C CYS A 14 7.51 10.14 8.07
N LYS A 15 6.85 10.66 9.13
CA LYS A 15 5.42 10.97 9.06
C LYS A 15 5.23 12.13 8.08
N TYR A 16 4.39 11.93 7.06
CA TYR A 16 4.12 12.89 5.99
C TYR A 16 2.65 13.30 5.90
N TRP A 17 1.89 13.07 6.98
CA TRP A 17 0.47 13.40 7.09
C TRP A 17 0.20 14.02 8.46
N PRO A 18 -0.84 14.87 8.61
CA PRO A 18 -1.29 15.32 9.92
C PRO A 18 -2.23 14.30 10.58
N GLU A 19 -2.29 14.28 11.91
CA GLU A 19 -3.48 13.78 12.62
C GLU A 19 -4.60 14.83 12.58
N LYS A 20 -5.83 14.41 12.92
CA LYS A 20 -7.00 15.28 12.89
C LYS A 20 -6.84 16.50 13.83
N GLU A 21 -6.16 16.30 14.95
CA GLU A 21 -5.91 17.32 15.97
C GLU A 21 -4.78 18.28 15.58
N GLU A 22 -3.90 17.88 14.64
CA GLU A 22 -2.77 18.68 14.16
C GLU A 22 -3.20 19.70 13.09
N GLY A 23 -4.42 19.59 12.56
CA GLY A 23 -4.97 20.52 11.57
C GLY A 23 -4.39 20.32 10.17
N ILE A 24 -3.93 21.41 9.55
CA ILE A 24 -3.43 21.42 8.17
C ILE A 24 -1.90 21.32 8.16
N MET A 25 -1.38 20.30 7.51
CA MET A 25 0.04 20.19 7.17
C MET A 25 0.29 20.79 5.79
N SER A 26 1.24 21.72 5.68
CA SER A 26 1.57 22.41 4.42
C SER A 26 2.95 22.01 3.90
N PHE A 27 3.04 21.72 2.60
CA PHE A 27 4.27 21.42 1.89
C PHE A 27 4.49 22.45 0.78
N GLU A 28 5.53 23.27 0.91
CA GLU A 28 5.95 24.16 -0.16
C GLU A 28 6.61 23.34 -1.28
N LEU A 29 6.06 23.40 -2.49
CA LEU A 29 6.55 22.67 -3.66
C LEU A 29 7.42 23.56 -4.55
N THR A 30 7.01 24.81 -4.71
CA THR A 30 7.74 25.88 -5.42
C THR A 30 7.41 27.22 -4.75
N PRO A 31 8.11 28.33 -5.06
CA PRO A 31 7.77 29.65 -4.51
C PRO A 31 6.33 30.11 -4.77
N LEU A 32 5.65 29.54 -5.77
CA LEU A 32 4.27 29.86 -6.15
C LEU A 32 3.29 28.70 -5.93
N SER A 33 3.74 27.60 -5.30
CA SER A 33 2.88 26.43 -5.14
C SER A 33 3.11 25.69 -3.83
N LYS A 34 2.00 25.37 -3.16
CA LYS A 34 1.99 24.56 -1.96
C LYS A 34 0.89 23.50 -1.99
N LEU A 35 1.11 22.42 -1.26
CA LEU A 35 0.15 21.36 -1.02
C LEU A 35 -0.26 21.39 0.45
N GLU A 36 -1.55 21.57 0.71
CA GLU A 36 -2.14 21.51 2.04
C GLU A 36 -2.84 20.16 2.21
N VAL A 37 -2.56 19.48 3.31
CA VAL A 37 -3.13 18.17 3.66
C VAL A 37 -3.87 18.31 4.98
N ALA A 38 -5.11 17.83 5.05
CA ALA A 38 -5.89 17.76 6.28
C ALA A 38 -6.48 16.35 6.45
N ALA A 39 -6.44 15.81 7.67
CA ALA A 39 -7.06 14.53 8.01
C ALA A 39 -8.54 14.73 8.37
N ASN A 40 -9.43 14.10 7.60
CA ASN A 40 -10.88 14.20 7.83
C ASN A 40 -11.38 13.04 8.70
N GLU A 41 -10.96 11.82 8.35
CA GLU A 41 -11.41 10.58 8.96
C GLU A 41 -10.25 9.60 9.16
N VAL A 42 -10.31 8.84 10.26
CA VAL A 42 -9.35 7.80 10.60
C VAL A 42 -10.14 6.58 11.07
N GLU A 43 -9.95 5.45 10.39
CA GLU A 43 -10.54 4.16 10.74
C GLU A 43 -9.45 3.16 11.12
N GLU A 44 -9.49 2.67 12.36
CA GLU A 44 -8.61 1.62 12.86
C GLU A 44 -9.21 0.24 12.53
N LYS A 45 -8.44 -0.61 11.84
CA LYS A 45 -8.87 -1.93 11.33
C LYS A 45 -7.88 -3.02 11.73
N GLY A 46 -7.72 -3.27 13.03
CA GLY A 46 -6.86 -4.34 13.55
C GLY A 46 -5.39 -4.22 13.09
N SER A 47 -5.06 -4.84 11.95
CA SER A 47 -3.74 -4.86 11.32
C SER A 47 -3.38 -3.63 10.48
N TYR A 48 -4.37 -2.80 10.13
CA TYR A 48 -4.16 -1.59 9.32
C TYR A 48 -5.01 -0.40 9.77
N VAL A 49 -4.67 0.78 9.25
CA VAL A 49 -5.42 2.03 9.43
C VAL A 49 -5.80 2.56 8.06
N VAL A 50 -7.01 3.10 7.93
CA VAL A 50 -7.44 3.86 6.75
C VAL A 50 -7.60 5.32 7.15
N ARG A 51 -6.91 6.22 6.45
CA ARG A 51 -7.03 7.68 6.65
C ARG A 51 -7.60 8.32 5.40
N ARG A 52 -8.61 9.18 5.55
CA ARG A 52 -9.12 10.04 4.47
C ARG A 52 -8.55 11.44 4.62
N PHE A 53 -7.84 11.89 3.60
CA PHE A 53 -7.24 13.20 3.55
C PHE A 53 -7.92 14.08 2.52
N ARG A 54 -8.10 15.35 2.87
CA ARG A 54 -8.37 16.42 1.91
C ARG A 54 -7.04 17.06 1.51
N LEU A 55 -6.73 17.01 0.22
CA LEU A 55 -5.55 17.64 -0.36
C LEU A 55 -5.98 18.87 -1.15
N VAL A 56 -5.40 20.02 -0.84
CA VAL A 56 -5.59 21.26 -1.60
C VAL A 56 -4.25 21.67 -2.20
N HIS A 57 -4.15 21.58 -3.52
CA HIS A 57 -2.98 22.06 -4.26
C HIS A 57 -3.25 23.49 -4.71
N ARG A 58 -2.45 24.43 -4.20
CA ARG A 58 -2.52 25.85 -4.56
C ARG A 58 -1.39 26.20 -5.50
N VAL A 59 -1.70 26.95 -6.55
CA VAL A 59 -0.75 27.49 -7.53
C VAL A 59 -1.14 28.92 -7.83
N ASP A 60 -0.33 29.87 -7.40
CA ASP A 60 -0.60 31.31 -7.50
C ASP A 60 -2.01 31.66 -7.00
N ARG A 61 -2.92 32.09 -7.89
CA ARG A 61 -4.31 32.46 -7.57
C ARG A 61 -5.32 31.33 -7.76
N THR A 62 -4.86 30.12 -8.09
CA THR A 62 -5.71 28.97 -8.37
C THR A 62 -5.54 27.88 -7.32
N SER A 63 -6.56 27.05 -7.16
CA SER A 63 -6.50 25.87 -6.31
C SER A 63 -7.28 24.71 -6.90
N SER A 64 -6.78 23.50 -6.68
CA SER A 64 -7.51 22.26 -6.94
C SER A 64 -7.55 21.40 -5.68
N GLU A 65 -8.59 20.58 -5.57
CA GLU A 65 -8.84 19.76 -4.40
C GLU A 65 -9.02 18.29 -4.79
N ARG A 66 -8.52 17.39 -3.95
CA ARG A 66 -8.72 15.93 -4.08
C ARG A 66 -8.89 15.29 -2.71
N GLU A 67 -9.72 14.25 -2.65
CA GLU A 67 -9.75 13.32 -1.53
C GLU A 67 -8.79 12.15 -1.80
N VAL A 68 -7.96 11.83 -0.81
CA VAL A 68 -6.99 10.71 -0.87
C VAL A 68 -7.21 9.78 0.31
N GLU A 69 -7.29 8.49 0.03
CA GLU A 69 -7.30 7.43 1.05
C GLU A 69 -5.89 6.86 1.21
N GLN A 70 -5.37 6.87 2.43
CA GLN A 70 -4.13 6.19 2.79
C GLN A 70 -4.47 4.93 3.57
N PHE A 71 -4.09 3.79 2.99
CA PHE A 71 -4.08 2.50 3.68
C PHE A 71 -2.70 2.28 4.30
N HIS A 72 -2.65 2.11 5.62
CA HIS A 72 -1.42 1.92 6.38
C HIS A 72 -1.44 0.58 7.10
N PHE A 73 -0.78 -0.42 6.52
CA PHE A 73 -0.61 -1.73 7.15
C PHE A 73 0.52 -1.68 8.19
N LYS A 74 0.15 -1.84 9.47
CA LYS A 74 1.05 -1.68 10.62
C LYS A 74 1.74 -2.98 11.00
N ASN A 75 1.06 -4.11 10.85
CA ASN A 75 1.50 -5.42 11.35
C ASN A 75 2.44 -6.16 10.38
N TRP A 76 3.43 -5.48 9.80
CA TRP A 76 4.46 -6.14 9.00
C TRP A 76 5.83 -6.04 9.68
N PRO A 77 6.21 -7.03 10.50
CA PRO A 77 7.46 -6.97 11.26
C PRO A 77 8.69 -6.91 10.36
N ASP A 78 9.78 -6.32 10.86
CA ASP A 78 11.05 -6.29 10.13
C ASP A 78 11.58 -7.72 9.92
N HIS A 79 12.07 -7.98 8.70
CA HIS A 79 12.54 -9.30 8.24
C HIS A 79 11.54 -10.48 8.27
N LYS A 80 10.25 -10.25 8.56
CA LYS A 80 9.17 -11.26 8.54
C LYS A 80 8.13 -10.95 7.46
N CYS A 81 7.09 -11.78 7.39
CA CYS A 81 5.87 -11.53 6.60
C CYS A 81 4.66 -11.46 7.55
N PRO A 82 3.58 -10.78 7.15
CA PRO A 82 2.38 -10.64 7.97
C PRO A 82 1.61 -11.96 8.07
N ASP A 83 0.58 -11.97 8.91
CA ASP A 83 -0.42 -13.04 8.87
C ASP A 83 -1.15 -13.06 7.52
N LEU A 84 -1.50 -14.25 7.03
CA LEU A 84 -2.12 -14.42 5.72
C LEU A 84 -3.52 -13.82 5.66
N ASP A 85 -4.29 -13.93 6.73
CA ASP A 85 -5.68 -13.50 6.77
C ASP A 85 -5.76 -11.98 6.97
N GLU A 86 -4.91 -11.42 7.83
CA GLU A 86 -4.75 -9.96 7.95
C GLU A 86 -4.35 -9.32 6.61
N PHE A 87 -3.41 -9.94 5.90
CA PHE A 87 -2.96 -9.45 4.59
C PHE A 87 -4.05 -9.60 3.52
N ALA A 88 -4.81 -10.69 3.52
CA ALA A 88 -5.95 -10.90 2.62
C ALA A 88 -7.03 -9.84 2.82
N GLU A 89 -7.38 -9.56 4.08
CA GLU A 89 -8.38 -8.55 4.44
C GLU A 89 -7.94 -7.16 3.96
N PHE A 90 -6.69 -6.79 4.24
CA PHE A 90 -6.11 -5.52 3.77
C PHE A 90 -6.14 -5.40 2.25
N LEU A 91 -5.70 -6.46 1.54
CA LEU A 91 -5.63 -6.47 0.08
C LEU A 91 -7.03 -6.29 -0.52
N SER A 92 -8.02 -7.00 0.00
CA SER A 92 -9.42 -6.88 -0.43
C SER A 92 -9.98 -5.48 -0.21
N ALA A 93 -9.77 -4.88 0.97
CA ALA A 93 -10.21 -3.52 1.27
C ALA A 93 -9.57 -2.48 0.33
N MET A 94 -8.27 -2.60 0.06
CA MET A 94 -7.55 -1.74 -0.89
C MET A 94 -8.06 -1.92 -2.32
N GLN A 95 -8.31 -3.16 -2.75
CA GLN A 95 -8.85 -3.47 -4.08
C GLN A 95 -10.25 -2.87 -4.27
N GLN A 96 -11.13 -2.98 -3.28
CA GLN A 96 -12.48 -2.41 -3.33
C GLN A 96 -12.48 -0.87 -3.41
N SER A 97 -11.58 -0.19 -2.68
CA SER A 97 -11.41 1.26 -2.76
C SER A 97 -10.84 1.69 -4.13
N SER A 98 -9.82 0.97 -4.63
CA SER A 98 -9.15 1.32 -5.89
C SER A 98 -9.95 0.96 -7.14
N GLN A 99 -10.80 -0.06 -7.13
CA GLN A 99 -11.62 -0.45 -8.28
C GLN A 99 -12.50 0.69 -8.81
N LYS A 100 -12.92 1.61 -7.94
CA LYS A 100 -13.73 2.78 -8.31
C LYS A 100 -12.93 3.85 -9.06
N LYS A 101 -11.60 3.79 -9.04
CA LYS A 101 -10.71 4.86 -9.46
C LYS A 101 -9.70 4.30 -10.48
N ASN A 102 -9.84 4.64 -11.76
CA ASN A 102 -8.89 4.25 -12.81
C ASN A 102 -7.60 5.09 -12.76
N THR A 103 -6.97 5.13 -11.58
CA THR A 103 -5.79 5.96 -11.28
C THR A 103 -4.71 5.13 -10.62
N PRO A 104 -3.42 5.39 -10.89
CA PRO A 104 -2.33 4.67 -10.26
C PRO A 104 -2.38 4.73 -8.73
N VAL A 105 -2.15 3.60 -8.06
CA VAL A 105 -2.03 3.51 -6.60
C VAL A 105 -0.58 3.73 -6.19
N ILE A 106 -0.35 4.64 -5.25
CA ILE A 106 0.99 4.87 -4.69
C ILE A 106 1.25 3.85 -3.58
N VAL A 107 2.29 3.03 -3.75
CA VAL A 107 2.69 2.02 -2.77
C VAL A 107 4.14 2.28 -2.33
N HIS A 108 4.36 2.36 -1.02
CA HIS A 108 5.71 2.47 -0.47
C HIS A 108 5.83 1.73 0.89
N CYS A 109 7.07 1.42 1.24
CA CYS A 109 7.49 0.97 2.57
C CYS A 109 8.64 1.89 3.03
N SER A 110 9.77 1.33 3.44
CA SER A 110 11.00 2.10 3.67
C SER A 110 11.79 2.31 2.36
N ALA A 111 12.41 1.25 1.81
CA ALA A 111 13.15 1.33 0.53
C ALA A 111 12.26 1.22 -0.73
N GLY A 112 10.98 0.86 -0.57
CA GLY A 112 10.04 0.73 -1.68
C GLY A 112 10.33 -0.47 -2.61
N VAL A 113 10.87 -1.58 -2.08
CA VAL A 113 11.23 -2.77 -2.88
C VAL A 113 10.76 -4.09 -2.26
N GLY A 114 10.94 -4.30 -0.95
CA GLY A 114 10.58 -5.55 -0.27
C GLY A 114 9.07 -5.70 -0.11
N ARG A 115 8.51 -5.13 0.97
CA ARG A 115 7.06 -5.17 1.28
C ARG A 115 6.20 -4.60 0.13
N THR A 116 6.70 -3.52 -0.48
CA THR A 116 6.08 -2.90 -1.66
C THR A 116 5.95 -3.89 -2.81
N GLY A 117 7.02 -4.59 -3.18
CA GLY A 117 6.99 -5.57 -4.26
C GLY A 117 6.10 -6.76 -3.94
N THR A 118 6.15 -7.25 -2.69
CA THR A 118 5.28 -8.33 -2.25
C THR A 118 3.79 -7.96 -2.39
N LEU A 119 3.39 -6.74 -2.03
CA LEU A 119 2.02 -6.29 -2.25
C LEU A 119 1.65 -6.26 -3.74
N ILE A 120 2.47 -5.62 -4.57
CA ILE A 120 2.15 -5.41 -5.98
C ILE A 120 2.01 -6.77 -6.69
N VAL A 121 2.89 -7.73 -6.39
CA VAL A 121 2.81 -9.08 -6.94
C VAL A 121 1.55 -9.80 -6.45
N ALA A 122 1.21 -9.70 -5.16
CA ALA A 122 -0.01 -10.31 -4.62
C ALA A 122 -1.28 -9.71 -5.25
N ASP A 123 -1.37 -8.38 -5.39
CA ASP A 123 -2.48 -7.70 -6.06
C ASP A 123 -2.60 -8.11 -7.53
N SER A 124 -1.47 -8.17 -8.25
CA SER A 124 -1.48 -8.58 -9.65
C SER A 124 -1.94 -10.04 -9.83
N ILE A 125 -1.47 -10.95 -8.99
CA ILE A 125 -1.78 -12.38 -9.11
C ILE A 125 -3.23 -12.66 -8.72
N THR A 126 -3.72 -12.07 -7.61
CA THR A 126 -5.11 -12.26 -7.19
C THR A 126 -6.10 -11.77 -8.24
N ARG A 127 -5.85 -10.62 -8.87
CA ARG A 127 -6.67 -10.14 -10.01
C ARG A 127 -6.59 -11.06 -11.24
N ASN A 128 -5.45 -11.73 -11.46
CA ASN A 128 -5.28 -12.69 -12.55
C ASN A 128 -6.01 -14.02 -12.29
N ILE A 129 -6.10 -14.47 -11.04
CA ILE A 129 -6.91 -15.63 -10.63
C ILE A 129 -8.37 -15.40 -11.00
N THR A 130 -8.93 -14.24 -10.62
CA THR A 130 -10.31 -13.87 -10.95
C THR A 130 -10.55 -13.82 -12.46
N ARG A 131 -9.51 -13.64 -13.27
CA ARG A 131 -9.55 -13.63 -14.74
C ARG A 131 -9.16 -14.97 -15.37
N GLN A 132 -9.04 -16.04 -14.59
CA GLN A 132 -8.64 -17.39 -15.04
C GLN A 132 -7.33 -17.42 -15.86
N SER A 133 -6.39 -16.53 -15.51
CA SER A 133 -5.10 -16.41 -16.19
C SER A 133 -4.01 -17.25 -15.53
N LEU A 134 -2.91 -17.50 -16.25
CA LEU A 134 -1.75 -18.24 -15.72
C LEU A 134 -1.16 -17.55 -14.49
N LEU A 135 -0.90 -18.34 -13.44
CA LEU A 135 -0.28 -17.86 -12.20
C LEU A 135 1.22 -18.10 -12.24
N ASP A 136 1.98 -17.03 -12.44
CA ASP A 136 3.45 -17.07 -12.42
C ASP A 136 4.01 -15.97 -11.49
N PRO A 137 4.17 -16.27 -10.19
CA PRO A 137 4.75 -15.31 -9.24
C PRO A 137 6.18 -14.90 -9.61
N ILE A 138 6.98 -15.80 -10.16
CA ILE A 138 8.38 -15.52 -10.52
C ILE A 138 8.43 -14.61 -11.73
N GLY A 139 7.67 -14.91 -12.79
CA GLY A 139 7.55 -14.06 -13.96
C GLY A 139 7.06 -12.66 -13.60
N ALA A 140 6.06 -12.54 -12.73
CA ALA A 140 5.58 -11.24 -12.23
C ALA A 140 6.69 -10.47 -11.51
N ILE A 141 7.45 -11.11 -10.63
CA ILE A 141 8.59 -10.49 -9.93
C ILE A 141 9.66 -10.04 -10.93
N LEU A 142 10.06 -10.89 -11.88
CA LEU A 142 11.08 -10.59 -12.87
C LEU A 142 10.66 -9.42 -13.76
N TYR A 143 9.40 -9.37 -14.17
CA TYR A 143 8.83 -8.25 -14.91
C TYR A 143 8.90 -6.95 -14.10
N MET A 144 8.45 -6.94 -12.84
CA MET A 144 8.53 -5.73 -12.01
C MET A 144 9.97 -5.26 -11.78
N ARG A 145 10.94 -6.17 -11.71
CA ARG A 145 12.37 -5.84 -11.56
C ARG A 145 12.95 -5.09 -12.75
N GLN A 146 12.30 -5.12 -13.92
CA GLN A 146 12.67 -4.30 -15.07
C GLN A 146 12.38 -2.81 -14.84
N PHE A 147 11.35 -2.48 -14.05
CA PHE A 147 10.95 -1.09 -13.77
C PHE A 147 11.54 -0.56 -12.47
N ARG A 148 11.75 -1.42 -11.46
CA ARG A 148 12.40 -1.07 -10.20
C ARG A 148 13.16 -2.27 -9.67
N GLN A 149 14.48 -2.17 -9.53
CA GLN A 149 15.31 -3.30 -9.08
C GLN A 149 14.92 -3.78 -7.67
N ASN A 150 15.26 -5.04 -7.37
CA ASN A 150 15.14 -5.67 -6.04
C ASN A 150 13.73 -5.83 -5.48
N GLN A 151 12.69 -5.78 -6.33
CA GLN A 151 11.32 -6.12 -5.90
C GLN A 151 11.28 -7.54 -5.33
N VAL A 152 10.57 -7.71 -4.20
CA VAL A 152 10.56 -8.95 -3.40
C VAL A 152 11.99 -9.32 -3.03
N GLN A 153 12.47 -8.73 -1.94
CA GLN A 153 13.90 -8.62 -1.64
C GLN A 153 14.50 -9.92 -1.09
N ASN A 154 13.70 -10.77 -0.43
CA ASN A 154 14.21 -11.95 0.26
C ASN A 154 13.34 -13.20 0.06
N LYS A 155 13.94 -14.37 0.35
CA LYS A 155 13.28 -15.68 0.22
C LYS A 155 12.03 -15.84 1.07
N ILE A 156 11.93 -15.15 2.21
CA ILE A 156 10.77 -15.22 3.10
C ILE A 156 9.58 -14.54 2.44
N GLN A 157 9.78 -13.38 1.81
CA GLN A 157 8.76 -12.67 1.03
C GLN A 157 8.32 -13.48 -0.20
N LEU A 158 9.25 -14.16 -0.87
CA LEU A 158 8.89 -15.06 -1.98
C LEU A 158 8.06 -16.25 -1.50
N LYS A 159 8.49 -16.92 -0.42
CA LYS A 159 7.72 -18.03 0.18
C LYS A 159 6.32 -17.57 0.58
N PHE A 160 6.23 -16.40 1.22
CA PHE A 160 4.95 -15.82 1.62
C PHE A 160 3.99 -15.63 0.44
N LEU A 161 4.47 -15.19 -0.73
CA LEU A 161 3.62 -15.06 -1.92
C LEU A 161 3.00 -16.42 -2.32
N TYR A 162 3.78 -17.51 -2.26
CA TYR A 162 3.26 -18.85 -2.54
C TYR A 162 2.27 -19.32 -1.47
N ASP A 163 2.60 -19.11 -0.20
CA ASP A 163 1.71 -19.48 0.93
C ASP A 163 0.37 -18.72 0.83
N PHE A 164 0.43 -17.42 0.55
CA PHE A 164 -0.72 -16.55 0.34
C PHE A 164 -1.56 -16.99 -0.84
N LEU A 165 -0.92 -17.28 -1.98
CA LEU A 165 -1.61 -17.75 -3.17
C LEU A 165 -2.35 -19.07 -2.92
N SER A 166 -1.68 -20.03 -2.26
CA SER A 166 -2.28 -21.31 -1.90
C SER A 166 -3.49 -21.13 -0.97
N ASN A 167 -3.37 -20.25 0.03
CA ASN A 167 -4.47 -19.95 0.96
C ASN A 167 -5.65 -19.31 0.24
N PHE A 168 -5.38 -18.30 -0.60
CA PHE A 168 -6.38 -17.55 -1.36
C PHE A 168 -7.21 -18.47 -2.27
N ILE A 169 -6.55 -19.30 -3.09
CA ILE A 169 -7.22 -20.26 -3.98
C ILE A 169 -8.07 -21.28 -3.20
N THR A 170 -7.54 -21.76 -2.07
CA THR A 170 -8.26 -22.75 -1.25
C THR A 170 -9.53 -22.16 -0.63
N LYS A 171 -9.50 -20.88 -0.24
CA LYS A 171 -10.66 -20.18 0.32
C LYS A 171 -11.70 -19.84 -0.73
N GLU A 172 -11.31 -19.39 -1.93
CA GLU A 172 -12.27 -19.14 -3.02
C GLU A 172 -13.02 -20.41 -3.42
N ARG A 173 -12.33 -21.55 -3.57
CA ARG A 173 -12.99 -22.84 -3.91
C ARG A 173 -13.97 -23.35 -2.85
N ARG A 174 -13.94 -22.83 -1.63
CA ARG A 174 -14.90 -23.20 -0.57
C ARG A 174 -16.13 -22.28 -0.54
N ALA A 175 -16.08 -21.15 -1.26
CA ALA A 175 -17.18 -20.20 -1.37
C ALA A 175 -18.10 -20.49 -2.57
N ASP A 176 -17.66 -21.34 -3.50
CA ASP A 176 -18.44 -21.95 -4.59
C ASP A 176 -19.14 -23.24 -4.13
#